data_AF-A0A967KHA5-F1
#
_entry.id   AF-A0A967KHA5-F1
#
_cell.length_a   1.000
_cell.length_b   1.000
_cell.length_c   1.000
_cell.angle_alpha   90.00
_cell.angle_beta   90.00
_cell.angle_gamma   90.00
#
_symmetry.space_group_name_H-M   'P 1'
#
loop_
_entity.id
_entity.type
_entity.pdbx_description
1 polymer ?
#
loop_
_entity_poly.entity_id
_entity_poly.type
_entity_poly.pdbx_seq_one_letter_code
_entity_poly.pdbx_strand_id
1 'polypeptide(L)'
;VRLMQTYREGFARHGLAVAQVLASKSDFQTRNHYLNMRNCIEGILAAGIVPVVNENDVVSITELMFTDNDELAGLLAGMVNADLLCLLSTVEGV
;
A
#
# COMPACT_ATOMS: atom_id res chain seq x y z
N VAL A 1 -0.06 -11.62 11.84
CA VAL A 1 -0.60 -10.70 12.87
C VAL A 1 0.43 -9.72 13.43
N ARG A 2 1.69 -10.12 13.66
CA ARG A 2 2.72 -9.27 14.29
C ARG A 2 3.02 -7.95 13.57
N LEU A 3 3.06 -7.93 12.22
CA LEU A 3 3.41 -6.74 11.44
C LEU A 3 2.50 -5.53 11.72
N MET A 4 1.19 -5.68 11.52
CA MET A 4 0.23 -4.59 11.73
C MET A 4 0.12 -4.15 13.20
N GLN A 5 0.44 -5.04 14.14
CA GLN A 5 0.52 -4.67 15.54
C GLN A 5 1.72 -3.75 15.79
N THR A 6 2.90 -4.11 15.27
CA THR A 6 4.12 -3.27 15.35
C THR A 6 3.87 -1.88 14.76
N TYR A 7 3.24 -1.79 13.59
CA TYR A 7 2.91 -0.50 12.98
C TYR A 7 1.92 0.31 13.84
N ARG A 8 0.86 -0.31 14.36
CA ARG A 8 -0.07 0.38 15.27
C ARG A 8 0.63 0.92 16.50
N GLU A 9 1.42 0.11 17.19
CA GLU A 9 2.13 0.52 18.41
C GLU A 9 3.16 1.62 18.11
N GLY A 10 3.87 1.51 16.98
CA GLY A 10 4.83 2.50 16.53
C GLY A 10 4.19 3.87 16.27
N PHE A 11 3.14 3.91 15.45
CA PHE A 11 2.45 5.13 15.06
C PHE A 11 1.59 5.74 16.19
N ALA A 12 1.03 4.91 17.08
CA ALA A 12 0.26 5.39 18.23
C ALA A 12 1.07 6.31 19.16
N ARG A 13 2.39 6.08 19.29
CA ARG A 13 3.29 6.97 20.05
C ARG A 13 3.40 8.38 19.47
N HIS A 14 3.00 8.56 18.21
CA HIS A 14 2.97 9.84 17.50
C HIS A 14 1.53 10.37 17.32
N GLY A 15 0.53 9.74 17.95
CA GLY A 15 -0.88 10.15 17.82
C GLY A 15 -1.50 9.81 16.45
N LEU A 16 -0.87 8.93 15.67
CA LEU A 16 -1.33 8.55 14.34
C LEU A 16 -2.01 7.18 14.37
N ALA A 17 -3.18 7.09 13.74
CA ALA A 17 -3.84 5.82 13.47
C ALA A 17 -3.31 5.20 12.17
N VAL A 18 -3.40 3.88 12.04
CA VAL A 18 -3.03 3.15 10.81
C VAL A 18 -4.20 2.28 10.33
N ALA A 19 -4.31 2.13 9.02
CA ALA A 19 -5.28 1.23 8.39
C ALA A 19 -4.54 0.22 7.49
N GLN A 20 -4.89 -1.06 7.61
CA GLN A 20 -4.34 -2.08 6.73
C GLN A 20 -5.08 -2.09 5.40
N VAL A 21 -4.33 -2.14 4.30
CA VAL A 21 -4.86 -2.35 2.95
C VAL A 21 -4.12 -3.52 2.33
N LEU A 22 -4.86 -4.49 1.79
CA LEU A 22 -4.30 -5.63 1.08
C LEU A 22 -4.62 -5.48 -0.40
N ALA A 23 -3.60 -5.46 -1.24
CA ALA A 23 -3.72 -5.22 -2.67
C ALA A 23 -3.39 -6.48 -3.47
N SER A 24 -4.10 -6.70 -4.56
CA SER A 24 -3.78 -7.69 -5.58
C SER A 24 -3.51 -6.99 -6.92
N LYS A 25 -2.80 -7.64 -7.85
CA LYS A 25 -2.55 -7.05 -9.17
C LYS A 25 -3.84 -6.79 -9.94
N SER A 26 -4.88 -7.59 -9.70
CA SER A 26 -6.22 -7.42 -10.29
C SER A 26 -6.92 -6.12 -9.88
N ASP A 27 -6.51 -5.52 -8.76
CA ASP A 27 -7.03 -4.23 -8.31
C ASP A 27 -6.58 -3.08 -9.23
N PHE A 28 -5.50 -3.29 -9.99
CA PHE A 28 -4.93 -2.30 -10.91
C PHE A 28 -5.27 -2.58 -12.39
N GLN A 29 -5.89 -3.72 -12.70
CA GLN A 29 -6.14 -4.15 -14.08
C GLN A 29 -7.40 -3.55 -14.70
N THR A 30 -8.43 -3.27 -13.91
CA THR A 30 -9.69 -2.70 -14.40
C THR A 30 -9.90 -1.31 -13.84
N ARG A 31 -10.52 -0.43 -14.63
CA ARG A 31 -10.83 0.94 -14.19
C ARG A 31 -11.67 0.97 -12.91
N ASN A 32 -12.62 0.05 -12.76
CA ASN A 32 -13.48 0.02 -11.58
C ASN A 32 -12.72 -0.36 -10.31
N HIS A 33 -11.91 -1.42 -10.36
CA HIS A 33 -11.12 -1.80 -9.18
C HIS A 33 -10.08 -0.74 -8.83
N TYR A 34 -9.45 -0.15 -9.86
CA TYR A 34 -8.48 0.93 -9.68
C TYR A 34 -9.11 2.14 -8.97
N LEU A 35 -10.30 2.56 -9.39
CA LEU A 35 -11.02 3.66 -8.75
C LEU A 35 -11.45 3.29 -7.32
N ASN A 36 -11.86 2.04 -7.07
CA ASN A 36 -12.21 1.59 -5.72
C ASN A 36 -11.00 1.63 -4.78
N MET A 37 -9.85 1.13 -5.23
CA MET A 37 -8.62 1.17 -4.44
C MET A 37 -8.17 2.61 -4.20
N ARG A 38 -8.20 3.46 -5.23
CA ARG A 38 -7.86 4.89 -5.09
C ARG A 38 -8.77 5.59 -4.08
N ASN A 39 -10.09 5.43 -4.20
CA ASN A 39 -11.05 6.04 -3.27
C ASN A 39 -10.85 5.53 -1.83
N CYS A 40 -10.49 4.26 -1.64
CA CYS A 40 -10.16 3.69 -0.33
C CYS A 40 -8.95 4.40 0.28
N ILE A 41 -7.85 4.50 -0.47
CA ILE A 41 -6.62 5.16 0.00
C ILE A 41 -6.85 6.65 0.27
N GLU A 42 -7.51 7.36 -0.64
CA GLU A 42 -7.84 8.79 -0.48
C GLU A 42 -8.73 9.02 0.76
N GLY A 43 -9.71 8.14 1.02
CA GLY A 43 -10.55 8.21 2.20
C GLY A 43 -9.78 8.00 3.51
N ILE A 44 -8.85 7.04 3.53
CA ILE A 44 -7.97 6.79 4.70
C ILE A 44 -7.10 8.02 4.97
N LEU A 45 -6.47 8.57 3.93
CA LEU A 45 -5.62 9.76 4.05
C LEU A 45 -6.41 10.99 4.48
N ALA A 46 -7.61 11.21 3.93
CA ALA A 46 -8.49 12.31 4.30
C ALA A 46 -8.96 12.24 5.76
N ALA A 47 -9.02 11.04 6.34
CA ALA A 47 -9.30 10.83 7.76
C ALA A 47 -8.09 11.04 8.67
N GLY A 48 -6.92 11.41 8.13
CA GLY A 48 -5.67 11.55 8.88
C GLY A 48 -5.07 10.21 9.33
N ILE A 49 -5.46 9.11 8.69
CA ILE A 49 -5.00 7.75 9.00
C ILE A 49 -3.89 7.37 8.02
N VAL A 50 -2.87 6.65 8.49
CA VAL A 50 -1.76 6.19 7.65
C VAL A 50 -2.09 4.82 7.05
N PRO A 51 -2.24 4.69 5.71
CA PRO A 51 -2.43 3.40 5.08
C PRO A 51 -1.13 2.57 5.11
N VAL A 52 -1.24 1.32 5.55
CA VAL A 52 -0.18 0.31 5.47
C VAL A 52 -0.61 -0.72 4.43
N VAL A 53 -0.04 -0.61 3.24
CA VAL A 53 -0.39 -1.43 2.07
C VAL A 53 0.58 -2.59 1.93
N ASN A 54 0.06 -3.79 1.65
CA ASN A 54 0.87 -4.96 1.30
C ASN A 54 0.16 -5.80 0.25
N GLU A 55 0.90 -6.65 -0.46
CA GLU A 55 0.29 -7.67 -1.32
C GLU A 55 -0.60 -8.64 -0.53
N ASN A 56 -1.68 -9.08 -1.17
CA ASN A 56 -2.59 -10.10 -0.68
C ASN A 56 -2.22 -11.50 -1.19
N ASP A 57 -1.15 -12.07 -0.63
CA ASP A 57 -0.57 -13.37 -1.04
C ASP A 57 -1.57 -14.55 -0.99
N VAL A 58 -2.68 -14.41 -0.25
CA VAL A 58 -3.69 -15.46 -0.08
C VAL A 58 -4.65 -15.54 -1.27
N VAL A 59 -4.85 -14.42 -1.97
CA VAL A 59 -5.82 -14.30 -3.08
C VAL A 59 -5.12 -14.17 -4.43
N SER A 60 -3.84 -13.76 -4.44
CA SER A 60 -3.05 -13.69 -5.67
C SER A 60 -2.76 -15.09 -6.22
N ILE A 61 -3.26 -15.37 -7.43
CA ILE A 61 -2.85 -16.53 -8.23
C ILE A 61 -1.43 -16.24 -8.76
N THR A 62 -0.57 -17.25 -8.94
CA THR A 62 0.84 -17.07 -9.33
C THR A 62 1.05 -16.14 -10.54
N GLU A 63 0.15 -16.16 -11.52
CA GLU A 63 0.20 -15.32 -12.73
C GLU A 63 -0.22 -13.85 -12.50
N LEU A 64 -0.83 -13.57 -11.34
CA LEU A 64 -1.38 -12.28 -10.92
C LEU A 64 -0.70 -11.74 -9.65
N MET A 65 0.46 -12.29 -9.27
CA MET A 65 1.27 -11.72 -8.19
C MET A 65 2.05 -10.49 -8.67
N PHE A 66 2.36 -9.59 -7.75
CA PHE A 66 3.41 -8.61 -8.01
C PHE A 66 4.77 -9.30 -8.07
N THR A 67 5.72 -8.72 -8.80
CA THR A 67 7.10 -9.23 -8.79
C THR A 67 7.75 -9.01 -7.42
N ASP A 68 7.43 -7.88 -6.81
CA ASP A 68 7.85 -7.45 -5.48
C ASP A 68 7.00 -6.25 -5.02
N ASN A 69 7.29 -5.74 -3.82
CA ASN A 69 6.64 -4.54 -3.30
C ASN A 69 7.11 -3.24 -3.98
N ASP A 70 8.15 -3.26 -4.82
CA ASP A 70 8.58 -2.08 -5.58
C ASP A 70 7.61 -1.83 -6.75
N GLU A 71 7.16 -2.91 -7.44
CA GLU A 71 6.07 -2.83 -8.43
C GLU A 71 4.78 -2.29 -7.79
N LEU A 72 4.38 -2.84 -6.64
CA LEU A 72 3.20 -2.37 -5.90
C LEU A 72 3.33 -0.90 -5.51
N ALA A 73 4.48 -0.49 -4.96
CA ALA A 73 4.70 0.88 -4.53
C ALA A 73 4.65 1.87 -5.72
N GLY A 74 5.22 1.50 -6.87
CA GLY A 74 5.15 2.28 -8.10
C GLY A 74 3.73 2.46 -8.62
N LEU A 75 2.95 1.37 -8.68
CA LEU A 75 1.55 1.41 -9.11
C LEU A 75 0.68 2.23 -8.16
N LEU A 76 0.87 2.06 -6.85
CA LEU A 76 0.17 2.82 -5.83
C LEU A 76 0.49 4.32 -5.90
N ALA A 77 1.77 4.68 -6.02
CA ALA A 77 2.21 6.06 -6.14
C ALA A 77 1.61 6.74 -7.38
N GLY A 78 1.64 6.06 -8.53
CA GLY A 78 0.97 6.55 -9.74
C GLY A 78 -0.54 6.69 -9.58
N MET A 79 -1.17 5.77 -8.84
CA MET A 79 -2.62 5.78 -8.60
C MET A 79 -3.11 6.94 -7.74
N VAL A 80 -2.37 7.29 -6.70
CA VAL A 80 -2.70 8.42 -5.83
C VAL A 80 -2.07 9.73 -6.29
N ASN A 81 -1.39 9.72 -7.44
CA ASN A 81 -0.63 10.86 -7.95
C ASN A 81 0.33 11.43 -6.90
N ALA A 82 1.11 10.55 -6.26
CA ALA A 82 2.06 10.92 -5.22
C ALA A 82 3.14 11.85 -5.78
N ASP A 83 3.47 12.90 -5.02
CA ASP A 83 4.55 13.82 -5.37
C ASP A 83 5.94 13.14 -5.29
N LEU A 84 6.07 12.12 -4.44
CA LEU A 84 7.32 11.42 -4.18
C LEU A 84 7.07 9.95 -3.83
N LEU A 85 7.87 9.07 -4.44
CA LEU A 85 8.02 7.67 -4.04
C LEU A 85 9.42 7.46 -3.46
N CYS A 86 9.50 7.07 -2.18
CA CYS A 86 10.76 6.74 -1.51
C CYS A 86 10.91 5.23 -1.38
N LEU A 87 11.87 4.64 -2.10
CA LEU A 87 12.24 3.23 -1.95
C LEU A 87 13.42 3.13 -0.97
N LEU A 88 13.18 2.52 0.19
CA LEU A 88 14.20 2.34 1.22
C LEU A 88 14.90 1.00 1.02
N SER A 89 16.20 1.04 0.76
CA SER A 89 17.02 -0.15 0.51
C SER A 89 18.16 -0.28 1.52
N THR A 90 18.70 -1.50 1.62
CA THR A 90 19.91 -1.80 2.40
C THR A 90 21.19 -1.59 1.60
N VAL A 91 21.08 -1.47 0.27
CA VAL A 91 22.18 -1.11 -0.61
C VAL A 91 22.10 0.38 -0.96
N GLU A 92 23.23 0.95 -1.36
CA GLU A 92 23.28 2.33 -1.82
C GLU A 92 22.38 2.54 -3.04
N GLY A 93 21.70 3.69 -3.05
CA GLY A 93 20.90 4.13 -4.20
C GLY A 93 21.78 4.57 -5.37
N VAL A 94 21.16 4.74 -6.53
CA VAL A 94 21.80 5.19 -7.77
C VAL A 94 21.67 6.70 -7.95
#